data_AF-A0A350PJ37-F1
#
_entry.id   AF-A0A350PJ37-F1
#
_cell.length_a   1.000
_cell.length_b   1.000
_cell.length_c   1.000
_cell.angle_alpha   90.00
_cell.angle_beta   90.00
_cell.angle_gamma   90.00
#
_symmetry.space_group_name_H-M   'P 1'
#
loop_
_entity.id
_entity.type
_entity.pdbx_description
1 polymer ?
#
loop_
_entity_poly.entity_id
_entity_poly.type
_entity_poly.pdbx_seq_one_letter_code
_entity_poly.pdbx_strand_id
1 'polypeptide(L)'
;ERVLVDDPKMYRQIKSYVSQIAPEMAQNVHQYKGKKHIFDQMGIAEDVNSIFNPRVRMKSGGYLIFEQTEAMYVVDVNSGPYAAKAKQEDNSLKTNLDAAREIAKQLRLRDIGGIIVVDFIDLRDDKNRKKIYDELKKEFRKDPAKTNMLGMSDFGLVQITRQRIRPSVINSVSKVCPMCGGSGDVISDDTILTDIESWLSKFKHASEYRAVDLYVNPYMKTLINKGMFSKRWKWMSKLHIKITLVADESIPLSRFKVTLSGSDVDITDVVMRGDSIDEALEQVQIIEELDNSKDDLEITKKSNHRNSGNRTSGSSANSNGRKNHAHQN
;
A
#
# COMPACT_ATOMS: atom_id res chain seq x y z
N GLU A 1 1.29 -35.32 -10.78
CA GLU A 1 0.53 -34.45 -9.85
C GLU A 1 -0.77 -34.01 -10.50
N ARG A 2 -1.83 -33.74 -9.73
CA ARG A 2 -3.19 -33.47 -10.23
C ARG A 2 -3.50 -31.97 -10.22
N VAL A 3 -4.08 -31.44 -11.30
CA VAL A 3 -4.64 -30.08 -11.38
C VAL A 3 -6.16 -30.18 -11.25
N LEU A 4 -6.73 -29.46 -10.29
CA LEU A 4 -8.16 -29.51 -9.98
C LEU A 4 -8.78 -28.12 -10.17
N VAL A 5 -9.85 -28.03 -10.98
CA VAL A 5 -10.46 -26.75 -11.38
C VAL A 5 -11.97 -26.79 -11.12
N ASP A 6 -12.49 -25.84 -10.37
CA ASP A 6 -13.90 -25.77 -9.98
C ASP A 6 -14.78 -24.97 -10.96
N ASP A 7 -14.21 -24.00 -11.69
CA ASP A 7 -14.92 -23.32 -12.77
C ASP A 7 -14.96 -24.16 -14.08
N PRO A 8 -16.15 -24.50 -14.62
CA PRO A 8 -16.28 -25.32 -15.83
C PRO A 8 -15.69 -24.68 -17.10
N LYS A 9 -15.68 -23.35 -17.20
CA LYS A 9 -15.14 -22.63 -18.38
C LYS A 9 -13.62 -22.69 -18.36
N MET A 10 -13.01 -22.36 -17.23
CA MET A 10 -11.58 -22.41 -16.98
C MET A 10 -11.04 -23.84 -17.07
N TYR A 11 -11.76 -24.86 -16.60
CA TYR A 11 -11.39 -26.26 -16.80
C TYR A 11 -11.19 -26.59 -18.28
N ARG A 12 -12.15 -26.21 -19.14
CA ARG A 12 -12.06 -26.45 -20.60
C ARG A 12 -10.88 -25.71 -21.23
N GLN A 13 -10.66 -24.45 -20.84
CA GLN A 13 -9.55 -23.63 -21.33
C GLN A 13 -8.20 -24.24 -20.93
N ILE A 14 -8.01 -24.55 -19.65
CA ILE A 14 -6.77 -25.16 -19.12
C ILE A 14 -6.53 -26.52 -19.79
N LYS A 15 -7.56 -27.35 -19.91
CA LYS A 15 -7.42 -28.67 -20.54
C LYS A 15 -7.04 -28.57 -22.01
N SER A 16 -7.66 -27.64 -22.76
CA SER A 16 -7.30 -27.38 -24.16
C SER A 16 -5.85 -26.91 -24.28
N TYR A 17 -5.43 -25.96 -23.44
CA TYR A 17 -4.07 -25.42 -23.43
C TYR A 17 -3.02 -26.51 -23.12
N VAL A 18 -3.22 -27.27 -22.04
CA VAL A 18 -2.31 -28.36 -21.65
C VAL A 18 -2.25 -29.44 -22.73
N SER A 19 -3.38 -29.77 -23.37
CA SER A 19 -3.41 -30.77 -24.45
C SER A 19 -2.59 -30.35 -25.68
N GLN A 20 -2.36 -29.06 -25.89
CA GLN A 20 -1.54 -28.56 -27.01
C GLN A 20 -0.04 -28.57 -26.68
N ILE A 21 0.34 -28.32 -25.43
CA ILE A 21 1.73 -28.11 -25.02
C ILE A 21 2.35 -29.35 -24.37
N ALA A 22 1.58 -30.09 -23.59
CA ALA A 22 1.99 -31.29 -22.86
C ALA A 22 0.83 -32.31 -22.83
N PRO A 23 0.53 -32.98 -23.98
CA PRO A 23 -0.61 -33.88 -24.12
C PRO A 23 -0.69 -34.97 -23.04
N GLU A 24 0.45 -35.51 -22.64
CA GLU A 24 0.59 -36.54 -21.60
C GLU A 24 0.15 -36.07 -20.20
N MET A 25 0.15 -34.76 -19.96
CA MET A 25 -0.30 -34.15 -18.70
C MET A 25 -1.80 -33.81 -18.71
N ALA A 26 -2.46 -33.80 -19.86
CA ALA A 26 -3.87 -33.39 -19.96
C ALA A 26 -4.83 -34.29 -19.15
N GLN A 27 -4.46 -35.56 -18.96
CA GLN A 27 -5.19 -36.51 -18.10
C GLN A 27 -5.20 -36.10 -16.62
N ASN A 28 -4.19 -35.33 -16.18
CA ASN A 28 -4.06 -34.85 -14.80
C ASN A 28 -4.92 -33.61 -14.51
N VAL A 29 -5.58 -33.04 -15.53
CA VAL A 29 -6.50 -31.90 -15.37
C VAL A 29 -7.91 -32.45 -15.15
N HIS A 30 -8.44 -32.23 -13.95
CA HIS A 30 -9.76 -32.69 -13.54
C HIS A 30 -10.67 -31.51 -13.18
N GLN A 31 -11.93 -31.63 -13.54
CA GLN A 31 -12.97 -30.72 -13.08
C GLN A 31 -13.44 -31.15 -11.68
N TYR A 32 -13.42 -30.23 -10.74
CA TYR A 32 -14.06 -30.41 -9.44
C TYR A 32 -15.56 -30.16 -9.57
N LYS A 33 -16.37 -31.10 -9.09
CA LYS A 33 -17.84 -31.05 -9.14
C LYS A 33 -18.47 -31.24 -7.76
N GLY A 34 -17.67 -31.14 -6.69
CA GLY A 34 -18.16 -31.29 -5.33
C GLY A 34 -19.04 -30.10 -4.91
N LYS A 35 -19.88 -30.32 -3.89
CA LYS A 35 -20.77 -29.27 -3.36
C LYS A 35 -20.04 -28.26 -2.47
N LYS A 36 -19.01 -28.71 -1.74
CA LYS A 36 -18.18 -27.85 -0.87
C LYS A 36 -17.20 -27.05 -1.71
N HIS A 37 -16.78 -25.87 -1.24
CA HIS A 37 -15.74 -25.10 -1.91
C HIS A 37 -14.46 -25.94 -2.09
N ILE A 38 -13.75 -25.76 -3.21
CA ILE A 38 -12.58 -26.59 -3.56
C ILE A 38 -11.49 -26.52 -2.49
N PHE A 39 -11.25 -25.34 -1.90
CA PHE A 39 -10.23 -25.17 -0.85
C PHE A 39 -10.60 -25.86 0.46
N ASP A 40 -11.89 -25.86 0.84
CA ASP A 40 -12.35 -26.57 2.04
C ASP A 40 -12.21 -28.07 1.84
N GLN A 41 -12.59 -28.57 0.67
CA GLN A 41 -12.46 -29.98 0.32
C GLN A 41 -11.00 -30.45 0.31
N MET A 42 -10.08 -29.58 -0.08
CA MET A 42 -8.64 -29.86 -0.10
C MET A 42 -7.94 -29.55 1.24
N GLY A 43 -8.66 -29.00 2.22
CA GLY A 43 -8.10 -28.66 3.54
C GLY A 43 -7.08 -27.53 3.51
N ILE A 44 -7.16 -26.61 2.54
CA ILE A 44 -6.21 -25.50 2.37
C ILE A 44 -6.84 -24.11 2.58
N ALA A 45 -8.12 -24.04 2.94
CA ALA A 45 -8.80 -22.75 3.13
C ALA A 45 -8.15 -21.89 4.22
N GLU A 46 -7.72 -22.50 5.33
CA GLU A 46 -6.99 -21.79 6.39
C GLU A 46 -5.65 -21.25 5.90
N ASP A 47 -4.93 -22.01 5.09
CA ASP A 47 -3.66 -21.60 4.50
C ASP A 47 -3.83 -20.40 3.57
N VAL A 48 -4.85 -20.44 2.70
CA VAL A 48 -5.18 -19.32 1.81
C VAL A 48 -5.54 -18.06 2.62
N ASN A 49 -6.37 -18.19 3.65
CA ASN A 49 -6.75 -17.05 4.49
C ASN A 49 -5.56 -16.49 5.29
N SER A 50 -4.63 -17.35 5.71
CA SER A 50 -3.46 -16.93 6.48
C SER A 50 -2.54 -15.99 5.71
N ILE A 51 -2.50 -16.05 4.37
CA ILE A 51 -1.63 -15.23 3.52
C ILE A 51 -1.78 -13.73 3.83
N PHE A 52 -3.01 -13.29 4.10
CA PHE A 52 -3.33 -11.88 4.34
C PHE A 52 -3.23 -11.46 5.81
N ASN A 53 -3.09 -12.42 6.72
CA ASN A 53 -3.04 -12.13 8.14
C ASN A 53 -1.59 -12.03 8.62
N PRO A 54 -1.18 -10.92 9.28
CA PRO A 54 0.11 -10.85 9.95
C PRO A 54 0.29 -11.98 10.97
N ARG A 55 -0.78 -12.39 11.67
CA ARG A 55 -0.74 -13.44 12.67
C ARG A 55 -1.10 -14.81 12.06
N VAL A 56 -0.24 -15.81 12.27
CA VAL A 56 -0.44 -17.19 11.83
C VAL A 56 -0.48 -18.12 13.03
N ARG A 57 -1.58 -18.85 13.20
CA ARG A 57 -1.71 -19.82 14.30
C ARG A 57 -0.93 -21.09 13.99
N MET A 58 -0.21 -21.61 14.97
CA MET A 58 0.53 -22.86 14.87
C MET A 58 -0.25 -24.02 15.50
N LYS A 59 0.06 -25.26 15.08
CA LYS A 59 -0.61 -26.47 15.57
C LYS A 59 -0.39 -26.70 17.06
N SER A 60 0.76 -26.29 17.57
CA SER A 60 1.12 -26.30 18.99
C SER A 60 0.28 -25.36 19.87
N GLY A 61 -0.54 -24.48 19.27
CA GLY A 61 -1.35 -23.49 20.00
C GLY A 61 -0.68 -22.12 20.15
N GLY A 62 0.60 -22.02 19.78
CA GLY A 62 1.30 -20.75 19.60
C GLY A 62 0.90 -20.02 18.32
N TYR A 63 1.57 -18.91 18.03
CA TYR A 63 1.37 -18.15 16.80
C TYR A 63 2.65 -17.44 16.36
N LEU A 64 2.71 -17.14 15.07
CA LEU A 64 3.74 -16.32 14.45
C LEU A 64 3.17 -14.94 14.15
N ILE A 65 4.00 -13.90 14.21
CA ILE A 65 3.67 -12.57 13.69
C ILE A 65 4.66 -12.24 12.58
N PHE A 66 4.15 -11.94 11.39
CA PHE A 66 4.95 -11.48 10.24
C PHE A 66 4.79 -9.98 10.06
N GLU A 67 5.89 -9.25 10.10
CA GLU A 67 5.92 -7.80 9.89
C GLU A 67 6.93 -7.45 8.82
N GLN A 68 6.56 -6.46 8.00
CA GLN A 68 7.44 -5.92 6.97
C GLN A 68 7.96 -4.57 7.44
N THR A 69 9.28 -4.43 7.46
CA THR A 69 9.95 -3.13 7.62
C THR A 69 10.39 -2.60 6.26
N GLU A 70 11.04 -1.44 6.23
CA GLU A 70 11.60 -0.88 5.00
C GLU A 70 12.59 -1.83 4.31
N ALA A 71 13.48 -2.46 5.08
CA ALA A 71 14.60 -3.23 4.54
C ALA A 71 14.41 -4.76 4.60
N MET A 72 13.60 -5.26 5.55
CA MET A 72 13.52 -6.69 5.84
C MET A 72 12.15 -7.12 6.34
N TYR A 73 11.92 -8.43 6.39
CA TYR A 73 10.80 -9.01 7.13
C TYR A 73 11.28 -9.47 8.50
N VAL A 74 10.45 -9.24 9.51
CA VAL A 74 10.66 -9.75 10.87
C VAL A 74 9.56 -10.76 11.16
N VAL A 75 9.93 -11.88 11.79
CA VAL A 75 9.01 -12.92 12.21
C VAL A 75 9.22 -13.22 13.68
N ASP A 76 8.18 -13.01 14.49
CA ASP A 76 8.19 -13.27 15.92
C ASP A 76 7.46 -14.58 16.27
N VAL A 77 8.01 -15.36 17.20
CA VAL A 77 7.50 -16.69 17.59
C VAL A 77 6.94 -16.66 19.01
N ASN A 78 5.63 -16.88 19.14
CA ASN A 78 4.94 -16.91 20.43
C ASN A 78 4.41 -18.30 20.77
N SER A 79 4.63 -18.76 22.01
CA SER A 79 4.16 -20.06 22.51
C SER A 79 2.68 -20.09 22.92
N GLY A 80 2.05 -18.92 23.07
CA GLY A 80 0.65 -18.80 23.52
C GLY A 80 0.45 -19.17 25.01
N PRO A 81 -0.81 -19.17 25.49
CA PRO A 81 -1.13 -19.23 26.92
C PRO A 81 -0.92 -20.61 27.59
N TYR A 82 -0.65 -21.67 26.84
CA TYR A 82 -0.64 -23.06 27.34
C TYR A 82 0.74 -23.62 27.72
N ALA A 83 1.77 -22.78 27.87
CA ALA A 83 3.10 -23.23 28.25
C ALA A 83 3.16 -23.68 29.73
N ALA A 84 3.11 -24.98 29.97
CA ALA A 84 3.28 -25.54 31.32
C ALA A 84 4.71 -25.29 31.85
N LYS A 85 4.82 -24.72 33.06
CA LYS A 85 6.09 -24.27 33.68
C LYS A 85 7.12 -25.37 33.91
N ALA A 86 6.72 -26.63 34.05
CA ALA A 86 7.60 -27.71 34.50
C ALA A 86 8.56 -28.28 33.42
N LYS A 87 8.47 -27.84 32.15
CA LYS A 87 9.35 -28.27 31.04
C LYS A 87 9.56 -27.16 30.02
N GLN A 88 9.99 -25.99 30.48
CA GLN A 88 10.05 -24.79 29.65
C GLN A 88 10.95 -24.98 28.41
N GLU A 89 12.16 -25.52 28.55
CA GLU A 89 13.10 -25.73 27.43
C GLU A 89 12.53 -26.68 26.36
N ASP A 90 11.99 -27.84 26.77
CA ASP A 90 11.40 -28.80 25.83
C ASP A 90 10.16 -28.22 25.11
N ASN A 91 9.35 -27.44 25.83
CA ASN A 91 8.19 -26.77 25.26
C ASN A 91 8.59 -25.67 24.27
N SER A 92 9.62 -24.87 24.60
CA SER A 92 10.20 -23.86 23.71
C SER A 92 10.74 -24.52 22.44
N LEU A 93 11.51 -25.61 22.58
CA LEU A 93 12.03 -26.35 21.43
C LEU A 93 10.90 -26.87 20.54
N LYS A 94 9.88 -27.50 21.13
CA LYS A 94 8.73 -28.02 20.38
C LYS A 94 8.01 -26.89 19.62
N THR A 95 7.83 -25.75 20.27
CA THR A 95 7.21 -24.56 19.67
C THR A 95 8.06 -24.03 18.51
N ASN A 96 9.37 -23.87 18.71
CA ASN A 96 10.28 -23.39 17.67
C ASN A 96 10.39 -24.35 16.48
N LEU A 97 10.30 -25.66 16.70
CA LEU A 97 10.26 -26.65 15.60
C LEU A 97 8.96 -26.59 14.80
N ASP A 98 7.84 -26.30 15.44
CA ASP A 98 6.56 -26.06 14.75
C ASP A 98 6.63 -24.74 13.97
N ALA A 99 7.16 -23.68 14.60
CA ALA A 99 7.42 -22.39 13.98
C ALA A 99 8.32 -22.51 12.75
N ALA A 100 9.44 -23.23 12.83
CA ALA A 100 10.35 -23.44 11.69
C ALA A 100 9.62 -23.98 10.45
N ARG A 101 8.70 -24.95 10.64
CA ARG A 101 7.91 -25.52 9.54
C ARG A 101 6.92 -24.51 8.98
N GLU A 102 6.21 -23.82 9.85
CA GLU A 102 5.18 -22.87 9.45
C GLU A 102 5.79 -21.63 8.79
N ILE A 103 6.93 -21.14 9.27
CA ILE A 103 7.69 -20.03 8.66
C ILE A 103 8.08 -20.38 7.23
N ALA A 104 8.74 -21.51 7.00
CA ALA A 104 9.14 -21.91 5.65
C ALA A 104 7.93 -22.08 4.72
N LYS A 105 6.80 -22.58 5.24
CA LYS A 105 5.54 -22.69 4.49
C LYS A 105 4.98 -21.31 4.12
N GLN A 106 4.87 -20.40 5.09
CA GLN A 106 4.29 -19.07 4.90
C GLN A 106 5.15 -18.19 3.99
N LEU A 107 6.47 -18.26 4.08
CA LEU A 107 7.38 -17.54 3.18
C LEU A 107 7.15 -17.94 1.71
N ARG A 108 6.86 -19.22 1.45
CA ARG A 108 6.47 -19.70 0.10
C ARG A 108 5.06 -19.23 -0.29
N LEU A 109 4.07 -19.42 0.58
CA LEU A 109 2.68 -19.06 0.29
C LEU A 109 2.51 -17.56 0.02
N ARG A 110 3.30 -16.71 0.68
CA ARG A 110 3.24 -15.24 0.57
C ARG A 110 4.24 -14.68 -0.45
N ASP A 111 5.09 -15.51 -1.05
CA ASP A 111 6.23 -15.11 -1.88
C ASP A 111 7.11 -14.03 -1.20
N ILE A 112 7.37 -14.18 0.11
CA ILE A 112 8.24 -13.26 0.85
C ILE A 112 9.70 -13.58 0.48
N GLY A 113 10.46 -12.56 0.10
CA GLY A 113 11.88 -12.67 -0.22
C GLY A 113 12.66 -11.46 0.27
N GLY A 114 13.97 -11.46 0.03
CA GLY A 114 14.89 -10.51 0.63
C GLY A 114 15.44 -11.02 1.96
N ILE A 115 15.82 -10.09 2.82
CA ILE A 115 16.32 -10.38 4.18
C ILE A 115 15.12 -10.64 5.09
N ILE A 116 15.19 -11.74 5.83
CA ILE A 116 14.20 -12.15 6.80
C ILE A 116 14.93 -12.45 8.11
N VAL A 117 14.45 -11.89 9.20
CA VAL A 117 14.95 -12.14 10.56
C VAL A 117 13.84 -12.83 11.34
N VAL A 118 14.16 -13.97 11.94
CA VAL A 118 13.23 -14.73 12.79
C VAL A 118 13.70 -14.66 14.23
N ASP A 119 12.85 -14.15 15.11
CA ASP A 119 13.02 -14.13 16.55
C ASP A 119 12.37 -15.38 17.14
N PHE A 120 13.19 -16.39 17.46
CA PHE A 120 12.73 -17.63 18.07
C PHE A 120 12.75 -17.50 19.59
N ILE A 121 11.92 -18.30 20.27
CA ILE A 121 11.96 -18.37 21.73
C ILE A 121 13.34 -18.84 22.18
N ASP A 122 13.93 -18.15 23.15
CA ASP A 122 15.26 -18.47 23.69
C ASP A 122 15.41 -19.95 24.10
N LEU A 123 16.57 -20.51 23.75
CA LEU A 123 16.98 -21.86 24.11
C LEU A 123 18.39 -21.86 24.70
N ARG A 124 18.54 -22.53 25.83
CA ARG A 124 19.83 -22.58 26.54
C ARG A 124 20.80 -23.58 25.93
N ASP A 125 20.30 -24.70 25.40
CA ASP A 125 21.14 -25.76 24.84
C ASP A 125 21.42 -25.53 23.35
N ASP A 126 22.69 -25.41 22.99
CA ASP A 126 23.20 -25.28 21.62
C ASP A 126 22.71 -26.42 20.70
N LYS A 127 22.54 -27.63 21.24
CA LYS A 127 22.00 -28.77 20.50
C LYS A 127 20.56 -28.50 20.07
N ASN A 128 19.79 -27.78 20.88
CA ASN A 128 18.41 -27.41 20.55
C ASN A 128 18.37 -26.33 19.49
N ARG A 129 19.26 -25.32 19.56
CA ARG A 129 19.43 -24.30 18.49
C ARG A 129 19.78 -24.94 17.15
N LYS A 130 20.67 -25.94 17.15
CA LYS A 130 21.02 -26.71 15.95
C LYS A 130 19.83 -27.46 15.34
N LYS A 131 18.96 -28.06 16.16
CA LYS A 131 17.75 -28.75 15.68
C LYS A 131 16.81 -27.80 14.92
N ILE A 132 16.68 -26.55 15.36
CA ILE A 132 15.86 -25.54 14.66
C ILE A 132 16.46 -25.25 13.28
N TYR A 133 17.76 -25.00 13.22
CA TYR A 133 18.47 -24.77 11.96
C TYR A 133 18.30 -25.94 10.98
N ASP A 134 18.47 -27.17 11.46
CA ASP A 134 18.34 -28.37 10.64
C ASP A 134 16.90 -28.55 10.12
N GLU A 135 15.88 -28.24 10.94
CA GLU A 135 14.47 -28.31 10.51
C GLU A 135 14.14 -27.22 9.49
N LEU A 136 14.59 -25.98 9.69
CA LEU A 136 14.45 -24.91 8.68
C LEU A 136 15.10 -25.32 7.36
N LYS A 137 16.34 -25.82 7.40
CA LYS A 137 17.09 -26.26 6.22
C LYS A 137 16.34 -27.37 5.48
N LYS A 138 15.76 -28.33 6.21
CA LYS A 138 14.92 -29.39 5.64
C LYS A 138 13.68 -28.83 4.96
N GLU A 139 13.01 -27.86 5.55
CA GLU A 139 11.77 -27.28 5.00
C GLU A 139 12.02 -26.36 3.80
N PHE A 140 13.16 -25.65 3.75
CA PHE A 140 13.56 -24.86 2.59
C PHE A 140 14.04 -25.69 1.39
N ARG A 141 14.37 -26.98 1.56
CA ARG A 141 14.63 -27.86 0.40
C ARG A 141 13.41 -28.05 -0.51
N LYS A 142 12.21 -27.79 0.01
CA LYS A 142 10.95 -27.84 -0.74
C LYS A 142 10.66 -26.51 -1.46
N ASP A 143 11.48 -25.49 -1.23
CA ASP A 143 11.31 -24.15 -1.79
C ASP A 143 12.02 -24.03 -3.14
N PRO A 144 11.33 -23.61 -4.21
CA PRO A 144 11.99 -23.34 -5.47
C PRO A 144 12.92 -22.11 -5.43
N ALA A 145 12.72 -21.18 -4.48
CA ALA A 145 13.58 -20.01 -4.34
C ALA A 145 14.91 -20.37 -3.66
N LYS A 146 16.02 -19.81 -4.19
CA LYS A 146 17.32 -19.95 -3.54
C LYS A 146 17.27 -19.30 -2.17
N THR A 147 17.61 -20.09 -1.15
CA THR A 147 17.59 -19.66 0.25
C THR A 147 18.97 -19.88 0.85
N ASN A 148 19.49 -18.86 1.52
CA ASN A 148 20.65 -18.95 2.39
C ASN A 148 20.23 -18.62 3.82
N MET A 149 20.85 -19.26 4.81
CA MET A 149 20.48 -19.10 6.20
C MET A 149 21.71 -19.24 7.10
N LEU A 150 21.77 -18.40 8.12
CA LEU A 150 22.76 -18.50 9.19
C LEU A 150 22.16 -19.27 10.37
N GLY A 151 23.03 -19.85 11.21
CA GLY A 151 22.61 -20.43 12.48
C GLY A 151 21.98 -19.38 13.39
N MET A 152 21.27 -19.84 14.42
CA MET A 152 20.74 -18.96 15.46
C MET A 152 21.89 -18.23 16.15
N SER A 153 21.79 -16.91 16.24
CA SER A 153 22.77 -16.05 16.92
C SER A 153 22.65 -16.17 18.44
N ASP A 154 23.60 -15.55 19.15
CA ASP A 154 23.56 -15.45 20.62
C ASP A 154 22.38 -14.61 21.13
N PHE A 155 21.73 -13.83 20.25
CA PHE A 155 20.52 -13.07 20.54
C PHE A 155 19.23 -13.83 20.18
N GLY A 156 19.29 -15.14 19.90
CA GLY A 156 18.10 -15.93 19.57
C GLY A 156 17.59 -15.76 18.13
N LEU A 157 18.25 -14.91 17.32
CA LEU A 157 17.80 -14.56 15.98
C LEU A 157 18.34 -15.52 14.91
N VAL A 158 17.51 -15.87 13.94
CA VAL A 158 17.92 -16.57 12.71
C VAL A 158 17.78 -15.64 11.51
N GLN A 159 18.84 -15.49 10.75
CA GLN A 159 18.89 -14.63 9.56
C GLN A 159 18.80 -15.48 8.30
N ILE A 160 17.88 -15.12 7.41
CA ILE A 160 17.57 -15.84 6.19
C ILE A 160 17.59 -14.84 5.03
N THR A 161 18.21 -15.23 3.92
CA THR A 161 18.08 -14.53 2.64
C THR A 161 17.38 -15.45 1.66
N ARG A 162 16.22 -15.02 1.16
CA ARG A 162 15.43 -15.78 0.17
C ARG A 162 15.32 -14.99 -1.12
N GLN A 163 15.63 -15.62 -2.26
CA GLN A 163 15.54 -14.98 -3.58
C GLN A 163 14.12 -14.49 -3.88
N ARG A 164 14.00 -13.23 -4.33
CA ARG A 164 12.74 -12.69 -4.85
C ARG A 164 12.51 -13.20 -6.27
N ILE A 165 11.54 -14.10 -6.46
CA ILE A 165 11.12 -14.57 -7.80
C ILE A 165 10.02 -13.65 -8.35
N ARG A 166 9.13 -13.17 -7.47
CA ARG A 166 7.97 -12.32 -7.79
C ARG A 166 7.79 -11.28 -6.67
N PRO A 167 7.00 -10.21 -6.91
CA PRO A 167 6.50 -9.38 -5.83
C PRO A 167 5.74 -10.23 -4.81
N SER A 168 5.79 -9.88 -3.53
CA SER A 168 5.02 -10.61 -2.51
C SER A 168 3.52 -10.52 -2.79
N VAL A 169 2.77 -11.54 -2.39
CA VAL A 169 1.33 -11.63 -2.66
C VAL A 169 0.59 -10.42 -2.08
N ILE A 170 0.90 -10.07 -0.83
CA ILE A 170 0.29 -8.92 -0.15
C ILE A 170 0.54 -7.64 -0.93
N ASN A 171 1.78 -7.35 -1.35
CA ASN A 171 2.10 -6.12 -2.06
C ASN A 171 1.46 -6.07 -3.45
N SER A 172 1.19 -7.23 -4.05
CA SER A 172 0.54 -7.31 -5.37
C SER A 172 -0.96 -7.00 -5.33
N VAL A 173 -1.61 -7.15 -4.17
CA VAL A 173 -3.06 -6.99 -4.03
C VAL A 173 -3.49 -5.94 -2.99
N SER A 174 -2.53 -5.24 -2.39
CA SER A 174 -2.78 -4.24 -1.34
C SER A 174 -2.42 -2.83 -1.82
N LYS A 175 -3.03 -1.82 -1.21
CA LYS A 175 -2.65 -0.42 -1.34
C LYS A 175 -2.18 0.11 0.02
N VAL A 176 -1.28 1.08 0.00
CA VAL A 176 -0.87 1.78 1.22
C VAL A 176 -2.09 2.45 1.84
N CYS A 177 -2.23 2.36 3.16
CA CYS A 177 -3.34 2.98 3.88
C CYS A 177 -3.29 4.51 3.67
N PRO A 178 -4.34 5.15 3.12
CA PRO A 178 -4.33 6.58 2.84
C PRO A 178 -4.40 7.43 4.13
N MET A 179 -4.84 6.84 5.25
CA MET A 179 -5.02 7.54 6.52
C MET A 179 -3.71 7.72 7.28
N CYS A 180 -2.89 6.66 7.32
CA CYS A 180 -1.63 6.64 8.09
C CYS A 180 -0.37 6.56 7.20
N GLY A 181 -0.55 6.51 5.87
CA GLY A 181 0.58 6.33 4.95
C GLY A 181 1.29 4.98 5.12
N GLY A 182 0.63 4.01 5.76
CA GLY A 182 1.20 2.69 6.06
C GLY A 182 1.92 2.58 7.40
N SER A 183 1.96 3.62 8.24
CA SER A 183 2.59 3.53 9.57
C SER A 183 1.84 2.59 10.53
N GLY A 184 0.53 2.45 10.37
CA GLY A 184 -0.34 1.73 11.32
C GLY A 184 -0.78 2.58 12.52
N ASP A 185 -0.18 3.75 12.71
CA ASP A 185 -0.47 4.68 13.81
C ASP A 185 -1.15 5.96 13.30
N VAL A 186 -2.04 6.52 14.11
CA VAL A 186 -2.68 7.81 13.87
C VAL A 186 -2.37 8.74 15.04
N ILE A 187 -2.01 9.98 14.74
CA ILE A 187 -1.72 11.02 15.74
C ILE A 187 -2.96 11.22 16.62
N SER A 188 -2.75 11.44 17.93
CA SER A 188 -3.86 11.63 18.87
C SER A 188 -4.67 12.90 18.55
N ASP A 189 -5.96 12.83 18.83
CA ASP A 189 -6.90 13.94 18.64
C ASP A 189 -6.41 15.23 19.31
N ASP A 190 -5.91 15.14 20.54
CA ASP A 190 -5.43 16.31 21.31
C ASP A 190 -4.19 16.96 20.68
N THR A 191 -3.30 16.17 20.09
CA THR A 191 -2.13 16.70 19.37
C THR A 191 -2.57 17.53 18.17
N ILE A 192 -3.46 17.01 17.32
CA ILE A 192 -3.94 17.73 16.14
C ILE A 192 -4.72 18.99 16.54
N LEU A 193 -5.53 18.93 17.59
CA LEU A 193 -6.21 20.12 18.12
C LEU A 193 -5.21 21.18 18.61
N THR A 194 -4.11 20.76 19.23
CA THR A 194 -3.05 21.66 19.69
C THR A 194 -2.30 22.30 18.51
N ASP A 195 -2.01 21.52 17.47
CA ASP A 195 -1.36 22.00 16.25
C ASP A 195 -2.22 23.04 15.53
N ILE A 196 -3.54 22.79 15.43
CA ILE A 196 -4.50 23.76 14.87
C ILE A 196 -4.53 25.05 15.72
N GLU A 197 -4.59 24.94 17.05
CA GLU A 197 -4.58 26.12 17.92
C GLU A 197 -3.29 26.93 17.79
N SER A 198 -2.15 26.24 17.73
CA SER A 198 -0.83 26.84 17.51
C SER A 198 -0.78 27.56 16.16
N TRP A 199 -1.27 26.93 15.09
CA TRP A 199 -1.37 27.53 13.76
C TRP A 199 -2.23 28.79 13.77
N LEU A 200 -3.43 28.73 14.35
CA LEU A 200 -4.34 29.88 14.45
C LEU A 200 -3.72 31.03 15.24
N SER A 201 -2.96 30.70 16.30
CA SER A 201 -2.22 31.70 17.08
C SER A 201 -1.12 32.35 16.24
N LYS A 202 -0.34 31.58 15.48
CA LYS A 202 0.67 32.13 14.55
C LYS A 202 0.02 33.02 13.51
N PHE A 203 -1.05 32.57 12.87
CA PHE A 203 -1.80 33.33 11.86
C PHE A 203 -2.28 34.69 12.39
N LYS A 204 -2.78 34.73 13.65
CA LYS A 204 -3.19 35.96 14.32
C LYS A 204 -2.06 36.99 14.41
N HIS A 205 -0.84 36.53 14.68
CA HIS A 205 0.32 37.40 14.89
C HIS A 205 1.06 37.75 13.59
N ALA A 206 0.98 36.88 12.58
CA ALA A 206 1.68 37.04 11.31
C ALA A 206 0.89 37.83 10.26
N SER A 207 -0.39 38.13 10.50
CA SER A 207 -1.24 38.79 9.50
C SER A 207 -2.32 39.68 10.11
N GLU A 208 -2.85 40.59 9.28
CA GLU A 208 -4.02 41.42 9.65
C GLU A 208 -5.36 40.73 9.38
N TYR A 209 -5.37 39.62 8.64
CA TYR A 209 -6.57 38.85 8.35
C TYR A 209 -7.17 38.26 9.63
N ARG A 210 -8.51 38.20 9.68
CA ARG A 210 -9.27 37.70 10.85
C ARG A 210 -10.31 36.65 10.46
N ALA A 211 -10.20 36.03 9.28
CA ALA A 211 -11.11 34.97 8.85
C ALA A 211 -10.36 33.90 8.04
N VAL A 212 -10.62 32.63 8.34
CA VAL A 212 -10.01 31.47 7.67
C VAL A 212 -11.00 30.34 7.46
N ASP A 213 -10.79 29.56 6.40
CA ASP A 213 -11.50 28.32 6.17
C ASP A 213 -10.56 27.15 6.49
N LEU A 214 -10.90 26.40 7.55
CA LEU A 214 -10.13 25.28 8.08
C LEU A 214 -10.72 23.96 7.58
N TYR A 215 -9.99 23.32 6.69
CA TYR A 215 -10.29 22.02 6.09
C TYR A 215 -9.72 20.90 6.96
N VAL A 216 -10.61 20.02 7.40
CA VAL A 216 -10.27 18.87 8.26
C VAL A 216 -11.07 17.65 7.83
N ASN A 217 -10.59 16.47 8.21
CA ASN A 217 -11.35 15.24 8.08
C ASN A 217 -12.74 15.37 8.75
N PRO A 218 -13.83 14.77 8.20
CA PRO A 218 -15.16 14.85 8.80
C PRO A 218 -15.20 14.44 10.27
N TYR A 219 -14.44 13.42 10.69
CA TYR A 219 -14.33 13.03 12.10
C TYR A 219 -13.82 14.21 12.96
N MET A 220 -12.73 14.86 12.54
CA MET A 220 -12.17 16.01 13.26
C MET A 220 -13.12 17.20 13.29
N LYS A 221 -13.89 17.45 12.22
CA LYS A 221 -14.93 18.49 12.23
C LYS A 221 -15.99 18.24 13.33
N THR A 222 -16.42 16.99 13.52
CA THR A 222 -17.37 16.66 14.58
C THR A 222 -16.76 16.88 15.96
N LEU A 223 -15.50 16.49 16.16
CA LEU A 223 -14.78 16.67 17.40
C LEU A 223 -14.61 18.16 17.76
N ILE A 224 -14.17 18.98 16.80
CA ILE A 224 -13.95 20.41 17.00
C ILE A 224 -15.25 21.14 17.35
N ASN A 225 -16.38 20.74 16.76
CA ASN A 225 -17.72 21.31 17.02
C ASN A 225 -18.46 20.68 18.22
N LYS A 226 -17.86 19.73 18.93
CA LYS A 226 -18.55 18.98 19.99
C LYS A 226 -18.90 19.89 21.18
N GLY A 227 -20.18 19.86 21.58
CA GLY A 227 -20.70 20.54 22.77
C GLY A 227 -20.96 22.03 22.59
N MET A 228 -21.61 22.63 23.59
CA MET A 228 -22.02 24.05 23.57
C MET A 228 -20.82 25.01 23.56
N PHE A 229 -19.73 24.67 24.27
CA PHE A 229 -18.46 25.41 24.28
C PHE A 229 -17.40 24.67 23.47
N SER A 230 -17.67 24.53 22.18
CA SER A 230 -16.83 23.77 21.25
C SER A 230 -15.40 24.35 21.16
N LYS A 231 -14.44 23.54 20.68
CA LYS A 231 -13.05 24.00 20.49
C LYS A 231 -13.02 25.18 19.51
N ARG A 232 -13.81 25.11 18.44
CA ARG A 232 -14.01 26.24 17.51
C ARG A 232 -14.45 27.50 18.25
N TRP A 233 -15.47 27.44 19.09
CA TRP A 233 -15.96 28.62 19.83
C TRP A 233 -14.88 29.20 20.74
N LYS A 234 -14.15 28.34 21.48
CA LYS A 234 -13.04 28.76 22.34
C LYS A 234 -11.93 29.45 21.54
N TRP A 235 -11.53 28.89 20.40
CA TRP A 235 -10.53 29.50 19.53
C TRP A 235 -11.00 30.82 18.94
N MET A 236 -12.23 30.89 18.43
CA MET A 236 -12.80 32.13 17.89
C MET A 236 -12.86 33.23 18.95
N SER A 237 -13.29 32.92 20.18
CA SER A 237 -13.37 33.88 21.28
C SER A 237 -11.99 34.31 21.79
N LYS A 238 -11.03 33.39 21.93
CA LYS A 238 -9.68 33.68 22.43
C LYS A 238 -8.84 34.44 21.42
N LEU A 239 -8.88 34.02 20.15
CA LEU A 239 -8.00 34.53 19.10
C LEU A 239 -8.62 35.66 18.27
N HIS A 240 -9.94 35.89 18.38
CA HIS A 240 -10.68 36.89 17.60
C HIS A 240 -10.57 36.65 16.07
N ILE A 241 -10.54 35.38 15.67
CA ILE A 241 -10.52 34.94 14.27
C ILE A 241 -11.84 34.23 13.98
N LYS A 242 -12.49 34.56 12.87
CA LYS A 242 -13.61 33.79 12.31
C LYS A 242 -13.09 32.51 11.66
N ILE A 243 -13.49 31.37 12.19
CA ILE A 243 -13.08 30.06 11.67
C ILE A 243 -14.30 29.42 11.01
N THR A 244 -14.21 29.11 9.72
CA THR A 244 -15.16 28.25 9.01
C THR A 244 -14.60 26.83 8.99
N LEU A 245 -15.38 25.82 9.37
CA LEU A 245 -14.94 24.42 9.32
C LEU A 245 -15.48 23.72 8.06
N VAL A 246 -14.56 23.33 7.19
CA VAL A 246 -14.86 22.57 5.97
C VAL A 246 -14.51 21.10 6.22
N ALA A 247 -15.44 20.21 5.88
CA ALA A 247 -15.21 18.77 5.99
C ALA A 247 -14.67 18.28 4.65
N ASP A 248 -13.52 17.61 4.67
CA ASP A 248 -12.91 17.06 3.47
C ASP A 248 -12.35 15.66 3.77
N GLU A 249 -12.90 14.65 3.10
CA GLU A 249 -12.50 13.25 3.27
C GLU A 249 -11.11 12.95 2.71
N SER A 250 -10.59 13.80 1.83
CA SER A 250 -9.24 13.66 1.28
C SER A 250 -8.16 14.09 2.28
N ILE A 251 -8.53 14.85 3.33
CA ILE A 251 -7.62 15.28 4.39
C ILE A 251 -7.45 14.13 5.41
N PRO A 252 -6.21 13.64 5.64
CA PRO A 252 -5.93 12.64 6.68
C PRO A 252 -6.28 13.15 8.08
N LEU A 253 -6.56 12.25 9.02
CA LEU A 253 -6.84 12.60 10.43
C LEU A 253 -5.69 13.36 11.11
N SER A 254 -4.46 13.12 10.65
CA SER A 254 -3.24 13.72 11.18
C SER A 254 -2.87 15.07 10.55
N ARG A 255 -3.69 15.61 9.65
CA ARG A 255 -3.41 16.86 8.94
C ARG A 255 -4.63 17.76 8.90
N PHE A 256 -4.39 19.01 8.58
CA PHE A 256 -5.40 20.01 8.27
C PHE A 256 -4.85 20.91 7.18
N LYS A 257 -5.77 21.57 6.47
CA LYS A 257 -5.45 22.60 5.49
C LYS A 257 -6.18 23.88 5.88
N VAL A 258 -5.57 25.04 5.66
CA VAL A 258 -6.18 26.33 5.91
C VAL A 258 -6.05 27.24 4.69
N THR A 259 -7.16 27.84 4.29
CA THR A 259 -7.16 28.91 3.28
C THR A 259 -7.65 30.22 3.89
N LEU A 260 -7.33 31.34 3.25
CA LEU A 260 -8.00 32.61 3.57
C LEU A 260 -9.48 32.50 3.19
N SER A 261 -10.34 33.05 4.04
CA SER A 261 -11.78 32.89 3.86
C SER A 261 -12.25 33.46 2.52
N GLY A 262 -12.91 32.64 1.72
CA GLY A 262 -13.37 33.01 0.38
C GLY A 262 -12.30 32.96 -0.72
N SER A 263 -11.14 32.36 -0.44
CA SER A 263 -10.08 32.06 -1.43
C SER A 263 -9.69 30.59 -1.40
N ASP A 264 -9.15 30.09 -2.51
CA ASP A 264 -8.63 28.73 -2.63
C ASP A 264 -7.12 28.63 -2.28
N VAL A 265 -6.51 29.75 -1.87
CA VAL A 265 -5.09 29.84 -1.56
C VAL A 265 -4.77 29.12 -0.25
N ASP A 266 -3.99 28.04 -0.34
CA ASP A 266 -3.50 27.30 0.82
C ASP A 266 -2.38 28.06 1.53
N ILE A 267 -2.63 28.49 2.76
CA ILE A 267 -1.69 29.25 3.58
C ILE A 267 -1.15 28.43 4.77
N THR A 268 -1.39 27.12 4.78
CA THR A 268 -1.03 26.24 5.90
C THR A 268 0.47 26.31 6.20
N ASP A 269 1.30 26.05 5.19
CA ASP A 269 2.76 26.01 5.34
C ASP A 269 3.38 27.41 5.45
N VAL A 270 2.79 28.40 4.77
CA VAL A 270 3.23 29.82 4.81
C VAL A 270 3.27 30.31 6.27
N VAL A 271 2.16 30.11 6.99
CA VAL A 271 2.05 30.51 8.40
C VAL A 271 2.94 29.65 9.30
N MET A 272 3.10 28.35 9.00
CA MET A 272 3.96 27.49 9.81
C MET A 272 5.43 27.88 9.74
N ARG A 273 5.91 28.28 8.55
CA ARG A 273 7.28 28.76 8.30
C ARG A 273 7.51 30.21 8.76
N GLY A 274 6.44 30.97 8.96
CA GLY A 274 6.51 32.39 9.33
C GLY A 274 6.77 33.30 8.13
N ASP A 275 6.43 32.83 6.93
CA ASP A 275 6.55 33.60 5.69
C ASP A 275 5.42 34.64 5.60
N SER A 276 5.60 35.66 4.75
CA SER A 276 4.58 36.68 4.49
C SER A 276 3.39 36.09 3.73
N ILE A 277 2.18 36.25 4.28
CA ILE A 277 0.95 35.81 3.61
C ILE A 277 0.66 36.65 2.37
N ASP A 278 0.94 37.94 2.42
CA ASP A 278 0.68 38.85 1.29
C ASP A 278 1.58 38.52 0.09
N GLU A 279 2.85 38.17 0.34
CA GLU A 279 3.76 37.71 -0.72
C GLU A 279 3.29 36.37 -1.32
N ALA A 280 2.76 35.46 -0.50
CA ALA A 280 2.19 34.21 -0.99
C ALA A 280 0.95 34.43 -1.86
N LEU A 281 0.10 35.41 -1.51
CA LEU A 281 -1.06 35.78 -2.31
C LEU A 281 -0.67 36.39 -3.66
N GLU A 282 0.30 37.31 -3.67
CA GLU A 282 0.82 37.89 -4.91
C GLU A 282 1.40 36.82 -5.84
N GLN A 283 2.15 35.86 -5.30
CA GLN A 283 2.70 34.75 -6.10
C GLN A 283 1.61 33.89 -6.72
N VAL A 284 0.53 33.59 -5.99
CA VAL A 284 -0.58 32.79 -6.52
C VAL A 284 -1.35 33.55 -7.58
N GLN A 285 -1.61 34.85 -7.39
CA GLN A 285 -2.24 35.70 -8.41
C GLN A 285 -1.41 35.74 -9.70
N ILE A 286 -0.08 35.87 -9.59
CA ILE A 286 0.83 35.84 -10.74
C ILE A 286 0.74 34.48 -11.46
N ILE A 287 0.68 33.37 -10.73
CA ILE A 287 0.57 32.03 -11.33
C ILE A 287 -0.78 31.86 -12.05
N GLU A 288 -1.88 32.30 -11.43
CA GLU A 288 -3.21 32.25 -12.05
C GLU A 288 -3.31 33.12 -13.31
N GLU A 289 -2.73 34.33 -13.28
CA GLU A 289 -2.64 35.19 -14.47
C GLU A 289 -1.78 34.55 -15.58
N LEU A 290 -0.66 33.93 -15.22
CA LEU A 290 0.21 33.24 -16.17
C LEU A 290 -0.48 32.04 -16.81
N ASP A 291 -1.24 31.24 -16.06
CA ASP A 291 -1.96 30.09 -16.62
C ASP A 291 -3.16 30.54 -17.48
N ASN A 292 -3.91 31.56 -17.07
CA ASN A 292 -4.97 32.14 -17.91
C ASN A 292 -4.40 32.74 -19.21
N SER A 293 -3.21 33.35 -19.17
CA SER A 293 -2.55 33.90 -20.37
C SER A 293 -2.05 32.83 -21.35
N LYS A 294 -1.73 31.62 -20.87
CA LYS A 294 -1.38 30.49 -21.74
C LYS A 294 -2.61 29.96 -22.48
N ASP A 295 -3.77 29.94 -21.83
CA ASP A 295 -5.04 29.56 -22.46
C ASP A 295 -5.45 30.55 -23.56
N ASP A 296 -5.23 31.85 -23.38
CA ASP A 296 -5.47 32.88 -24.40
C ASP A 296 -4.51 32.78 -25.61
N LEU A 297 -3.26 32.35 -25.38
CA LEU A 297 -2.30 32.06 -26.45
C LEU A 297 -2.65 30.79 -27.25
N GLU A 298 -3.33 29.81 -26.65
CA GLU A 298 -3.86 28.65 -27.38
C GLU A 298 -5.11 28.97 -28.20
N ILE A 299 -5.98 29.87 -27.72
CA ILE A 299 -7.18 30.32 -28.46
C ILE A 299 -6.79 31.17 -29.69
N THR A 300 -5.77 32.01 -29.57
CA THR A 300 -5.23 32.80 -30.69
C THR A 300 -4.48 31.93 -31.72
N LYS A 301 -3.81 30.85 -31.31
CA LYS A 301 -3.25 29.85 -32.25
C LYS A 301 -4.33 29.04 -32.99
N LYS A 302 -5.45 28.72 -32.34
CA LYS A 302 -6.58 28.00 -32.98
C LYS A 302 -7.39 28.86 -33.96
N SER A 303 -7.47 30.17 -33.76
CA SER A 303 -8.19 31.08 -34.68
C SER A 303 -7.41 31.37 -35.97
N ASN A 304 -6.07 31.39 -35.93
CA ASN A 304 -5.24 31.53 -37.13
C ASN A 304 -5.20 30.27 -38.02
N HIS A 305 -5.65 29.11 -37.54
CA HIS A 305 -5.64 27.87 -38.32
C HIS A 305 -6.96 27.54 -39.05
N ARG A 306 -8.01 28.36 -38.91
CA ARG A 306 -9.32 28.11 -39.54
C ARG A 306 -9.58 28.86 -40.85
N ASN A 307 -8.61 29.61 -41.38
CA ASN A 307 -8.79 30.35 -42.63
C ASN A 307 -7.82 29.90 -43.74
N SER A 308 -7.77 28.60 -44.01
CA SER A 308 -7.26 28.10 -45.30
C SER A 308 -7.92 26.76 -45.63
N GLY A 309 -8.77 26.75 -46.65
CA GLY A 309 -9.31 25.51 -47.22
C GLY A 309 -10.82 25.49 -47.40
N ASN A 310 -11.33 26.22 -48.41
CA ASN A 310 -12.37 25.67 -49.29
C ASN A 310 -12.58 26.52 -50.55
N ARG A 311 -12.02 26.07 -51.67
CA ARG A 311 -12.55 26.34 -53.02
C ARG A 311 -12.27 25.12 -53.90
N THR A 312 -13.30 24.29 -54.07
CA THR A 312 -13.44 23.36 -55.18
C THR A 312 -14.54 23.87 -56.10
N SER A 313 -14.28 23.96 -57.41
CA SER A 313 -15.14 23.38 -58.46
C SER A 313 -14.76 23.85 -59.87
N GLY A 314 -14.82 22.88 -60.79
CA GLY A 314 -14.87 23.05 -62.26
C GLY A 314 -13.52 22.91 -62.95
N SER A 315 -13.35 22.20 -64.07
CA SER A 315 -14.19 21.31 -64.86
C SER A 315 -13.27 20.70 -65.94
N SER A 316 -13.63 19.51 -66.43
CA SER A 316 -13.38 19.05 -67.80
C SER A 316 -11.98 18.59 -68.25
N ALA A 317 -11.94 17.30 -68.57
CA ALA A 317 -11.61 16.75 -69.90
C ALA A 317 -10.14 16.54 -70.33
N ASN A 318 -9.84 15.23 -70.48
CA ASN A 318 -9.34 14.57 -71.69
C ASN A 318 -7.83 14.30 -71.87
N SER A 319 -7.62 13.02 -72.21
CA SER A 319 -6.65 12.46 -73.15
C SER A 319 -5.17 12.27 -72.76
N ASN A 320 -4.79 10.99 -72.89
CA ASN A 320 -3.59 10.45 -73.53
C ASN A 320 -2.19 10.80 -73.00
N GLY A 321 -1.41 9.75 -72.76
CA GLY A 321 -0.02 9.73 -73.24
C GLY A 321 1.01 9.08 -72.32
N ARG A 322 1.30 7.81 -72.62
CA ARG A 322 2.66 7.24 -72.77
C ARG A 322 3.75 7.53 -71.71
N LYS A 323 4.19 6.40 -71.15
CA LYS A 323 5.57 5.86 -71.15
C LYS A 323 6.68 6.57 -70.34
N ASN A 324 7.30 5.69 -69.55
CA ASN A 324 8.74 5.41 -69.46
C ASN A 324 9.55 6.02 -68.31
N HIS A 325 10.12 5.06 -67.57
CA HIS A 325 11.51 4.94 -67.15
C HIS A 325 12.09 5.90 -66.10
N ALA A 326 12.41 5.25 -64.97
CA ALA A 326 13.77 4.98 -64.50
C ALA A 326 14.44 5.93 -63.51
N HIS A 327 14.97 5.24 -62.50
CA HIS A 327 16.26 5.40 -61.84
C HIS A 327 16.44 6.35 -60.64
N GLN A 328 16.95 5.68 -59.58
CA GLN A 328 18.07 6.06 -58.69
C GLN A 328 17.80 7.25 -57.74
N ASN A 329 18.07 7.18 -56.45
CA ASN A 329 18.87 6.26 -55.61
C ASN A 329 18.22 6.21 -54.21
#